data_AF-A0A288DKJ6-F1
#
_entry.id   AF-A0A288DKJ6-F1
#
_cell.length_a   1.000
_cell.length_b   1.000
_cell.length_c   1.000
_cell.angle_alpha   90.00
_cell.angle_beta   90.00
_cell.angle_gamma   90.00
#
_symmetry.space_group_name_H-M   'P 1'
#
loop_
_entity.id
_entity.type
_entity.pdbx_description
1 polymer ?
#
loop_
_entity_poly.entity_id
_entity_poly.type
_entity_poly.pdbx_seq_one_letter_code
_entity_poly.pdbx_strand_id
1 'polypeptide(L)'
;MHIFWTIFASICILYIWIWLINQAFGKHSLKIQYIWKILLIGIILVGGLFSYKYLISHSVSYKIYNIMEQLTLKSFLIFGGYCAAILGILLLIFRKWASFIIQVFLGGAIFFFMISFGGILLGINSLILYYIITAYAEEYMKYTSSTTLLGDSSHGIKNGIFFCVLLGLGFSLIENLFYLFSLADGSGNILGLIVGRGLISALLHVVATTTIGALYYALKQKILRPVALFISIVGGVALHGTYNIGLEYQLSYVTVPLVIFLFFLLSFFLFKSDLLYVKKEG
;
A
#
# COMPACT_ATOMS: atom_id res chain seq x y z
N MET A 1 28.57 -5.87 -13.33
CA MET A 1 27.45 -5.60 -14.28
C MET A 1 26.08 -5.50 -13.61
N HIS A 2 25.76 -6.28 -12.57
CA HIS A 2 24.43 -6.25 -11.93
C HIS A 2 24.05 -4.90 -11.30
N ILE A 3 24.95 -4.23 -10.58
CA ILE A 3 24.70 -2.90 -9.99
C ILE A 3 24.31 -1.88 -11.06
N PHE A 4 24.94 -1.91 -12.23
CA PHE A 4 24.62 -1.01 -13.34
C PHE A 4 23.19 -1.25 -13.84
N TRP A 5 22.79 -2.50 -14.03
CA TRP A 5 21.42 -2.86 -14.45
C TRP A 5 20.37 -2.53 -13.39
N THR A 6 20.69 -2.70 -12.11
CA THR A 6 19.86 -2.29 -10.98
C THR A 6 19.64 -0.78 -11.00
N ILE A 7 20.70 0.02 -11.18
CA ILE A 7 20.61 1.48 -11.30
C ILE A 7 19.78 1.88 -12.51
N PHE A 8 20.02 1.25 -13.66
CA PHE A 8 19.27 1.50 -14.89
C PHE A 8 17.77 1.21 -14.70
N ALA A 9 17.42 0.05 -14.13
CA ALA A 9 16.04 -0.31 -13.82
C ALA A 9 15.37 0.71 -12.90
N SER A 10 16.05 1.16 -11.83
CA SER A 10 15.56 2.22 -10.94
C SER A 10 15.24 3.51 -11.71
N ILE A 11 16.15 3.94 -12.59
CA ILE A 11 15.99 5.16 -13.37
C ILE A 11 14.79 5.03 -14.31
N CYS A 12 14.63 3.89 -15.00
CA CYS A 12 13.50 3.65 -15.88
C CYS A 12 12.16 3.66 -15.13
N ILE A 13 12.08 2.96 -13.98
CA ILE A 13 10.87 2.93 -13.14
C ILE A 13 10.53 4.35 -12.68
N LEU A 14 11.50 5.08 -12.13
CA LEU A 14 11.30 6.46 -11.69
C LEU A 14 10.84 7.35 -12.85
N TYR A 15 11.48 7.25 -14.01
CA TYR A 15 11.14 8.04 -15.19
C TYR A 15 9.70 7.81 -15.64
N ILE A 16 9.27 6.55 -15.80
CA ILE A 16 7.93 6.20 -16.27
C ILE A 16 6.86 6.76 -15.31
N TRP A 17 7.07 6.58 -14.01
CA TRP A 17 6.12 7.04 -13.00
C TRP A 17 6.10 8.56 -12.85
N ILE A 18 7.26 9.24 -12.90
CA ILE A 18 7.33 10.70 -12.92
C ILE A 18 6.62 11.25 -14.17
N TRP A 19 6.85 10.65 -15.33
CA TRP A 19 6.17 11.02 -16.56
C TRP A 19 4.65 10.86 -16.42
N LEU A 20 4.17 9.74 -15.88
CA LEU A 20 2.74 9.50 -15.68
C LEU A 20 2.11 10.52 -14.71
N ILE A 21 2.78 10.82 -13.59
CA ILE A 21 2.34 11.86 -12.64
C ILE A 21 2.27 13.21 -13.36
N ASN A 22 3.30 13.57 -14.12
CA ASN A 22 3.35 14.85 -14.83
C ASN A 22 2.28 14.95 -15.92
N GLN A 23 1.92 13.85 -16.58
CA GLN A 23 0.79 13.85 -17.52
C GLN A 23 -0.56 13.97 -16.81
N ALA A 24 -0.75 13.22 -15.72
CA ALA A 24 -2.03 13.20 -15.00
C ALA A 24 -2.27 14.45 -14.13
N PHE A 25 -1.20 15.10 -13.67
CA PHE A 25 -1.26 16.18 -12.70
C PHE A 25 -0.43 17.41 -13.08
N GLY A 26 0.12 17.49 -14.30
CA GLY A 26 1.07 18.55 -14.72
C GLY A 26 0.53 19.97 -14.70
N LYS A 27 -0.80 20.15 -14.67
CA LYS A 27 -1.45 21.46 -14.44
C LYS A 27 -1.39 21.91 -12.97
N HIS A 28 -1.02 21.02 -12.05
CA HIS A 28 -0.93 21.29 -10.63
C HIS A 28 0.54 21.33 -10.20
N SER A 29 0.98 22.50 -9.73
CA SER A 29 2.28 22.62 -9.07
C SER A 29 2.21 21.95 -7.69
N LEU A 30 2.46 20.64 -7.66
CA LEU A 30 2.76 19.94 -6.42
C LEU A 30 3.92 20.67 -5.74
N LYS A 31 3.65 21.31 -4.59
CA LYS A 31 4.72 21.93 -3.82
C LYS A 31 5.73 20.85 -3.46
N ILE A 32 7.01 21.12 -3.71
CA ILE A 32 8.10 20.18 -3.46
C ILE A 32 8.09 19.61 -2.03
N GLN A 33 7.57 20.38 -1.07
CA GLN A 33 7.35 19.95 0.31
C GLN A 33 6.44 18.73 0.47
N TYR A 34 5.39 18.59 -0.36
CA TYR A 34 4.50 17.42 -0.32
C TYR A 34 5.18 16.18 -0.89
N ILE A 35 5.98 16.33 -1.93
CA ILE A 35 6.77 15.24 -2.52
C ILE A 35 7.73 14.68 -1.48
N TRP A 36 8.50 15.54 -0.80
CA TRP A 36 9.40 15.11 0.27
C TRP A 36 8.69 14.40 1.42
N LYS A 37 7.51 14.89 1.83
CA LYS A 37 6.71 14.21 2.87
C LYS A 37 6.22 12.83 2.43
N ILE A 38 5.76 12.70 1.19
CA ILE A 38 5.29 11.44 0.62
C ILE A 38 6.43 10.42 0.55
N LEU A 39 7.61 10.84 0.08
CA LEU A 39 8.80 9.98 0.03
C LEU A 39 9.24 9.57 1.44
N LEU A 40 9.27 10.51 2.40
CA LEU A 40 9.63 10.20 3.78
C LEU A 40 8.66 9.18 4.40
N ILE A 41 7.35 9.35 4.20
CA ILE A 41 6.34 8.37 4.65
C ILE A 41 6.58 7.03 3.97
N GLY A 42 6.83 7.00 2.67
CA GLY A 42 7.17 5.78 1.94
C GLY A 42 8.37 5.05 2.55
N ILE A 43 9.45 5.78 2.85
CA ILE A 43 10.65 5.25 3.53
C ILE A 43 10.31 4.68 4.91
N ILE A 44 9.51 5.38 5.72
CA ILE A 44 9.13 4.90 7.05
C ILE A 44 8.27 3.64 6.95
N LEU A 45 7.29 3.62 6.03
CA LEU A 45 6.37 2.50 5.85
C LEU A 45 7.10 1.26 5.31
N VAL A 46 7.82 1.40 4.20
CA VAL A 46 8.58 0.31 3.59
C VAL A 46 9.71 -0.12 4.51
N GLY A 47 10.50 0.81 5.00
CA GLY A 47 11.61 0.53 5.91
C GLY A 47 11.14 -0.19 7.17
N GLY A 48 10.01 0.25 7.74
CA GLY A 48 9.34 -0.44 8.84
C GLY A 48 8.92 -1.86 8.46
N LEU A 49 8.19 -2.06 7.36
CA LEU A 49 7.76 -3.41 6.97
C LEU A 49 8.95 -4.35 6.67
N PHE A 50 10.01 -3.85 6.02
CA PHE A 50 11.21 -4.64 5.72
C PHE A 50 12.05 -4.92 6.96
N SER A 51 12.16 -3.98 7.91
CA SER A 51 12.89 -4.21 9.14
C SER A 51 12.24 -5.27 10.01
N TYR A 52 10.93 -5.54 9.86
CA TYR A 52 10.28 -6.67 10.52
C TYR A 52 10.96 -7.99 10.15
N LYS A 53 11.14 -8.22 8.84
CA LYS A 53 11.78 -9.43 8.30
C LYS A 53 13.21 -9.56 8.82
N TYR A 54 13.95 -8.45 8.84
CA TYR A 54 15.32 -8.40 9.34
C TYR A 54 15.42 -8.64 10.87
N LEU A 55 14.52 -8.05 11.66
CA LEU A 55 14.48 -8.19 13.11
C LEU A 55 14.10 -9.61 13.53
N ILE A 56 13.18 -10.26 12.82
CA ILE A 56 12.87 -11.68 13.08
C ILE A 56 14.06 -12.56 12.74
N SER A 57 14.74 -12.32 11.61
CA SER A 57 15.86 -13.17 11.20
C SER A 57 17.09 -13.05 12.12
N HIS A 58 17.23 -11.96 12.87
CA HIS A 58 18.36 -11.69 13.78
C HIS A 58 18.03 -11.80 15.28
N SER A 59 16.75 -11.97 15.66
CA SER A 59 16.38 -12.16 17.07
C SER A 59 16.48 -13.63 17.47
N VAL A 60 16.82 -13.86 18.75
CA VAL A 60 17.55 -15.03 19.32
C VAL A 60 16.75 -16.36 19.38
N SER A 61 15.85 -16.65 18.43
CA SER A 61 15.32 -18.01 18.26
C SER A 61 14.80 -18.22 16.84
N TYR A 62 15.66 -18.73 15.97
CA TYR A 62 15.36 -19.16 14.60
C TYR A 62 14.18 -20.15 14.49
N LYS A 63 13.75 -20.78 15.60
CA LYS A 63 12.57 -21.66 15.65
C LYS A 63 11.24 -20.93 15.85
N ILE A 64 11.27 -19.62 16.06
CA ILE A 64 10.10 -18.81 16.41
C ILE A 64 9.71 -17.95 15.20
N TYR A 65 8.78 -18.49 14.41
CA TYR A 65 7.87 -17.79 13.50
C TYR A 65 8.41 -17.26 12.17
N ASN A 66 8.45 -18.16 11.19
CA ASN A 66 8.11 -17.77 9.83
C ASN A 66 6.57 -17.67 9.75
N ILE A 67 5.99 -16.45 9.70
CA ILE A 67 4.52 -16.27 9.60
C ILE A 67 3.96 -17.04 8.39
N MET A 68 4.77 -17.18 7.34
CA MET A 68 4.42 -17.95 6.14
C MET A 68 4.19 -19.44 6.41
N GLU A 69 4.90 -20.05 7.37
CA GLU A 69 4.86 -21.51 7.59
C GLU A 69 3.90 -21.93 8.69
N GLN A 70 3.82 -21.19 9.80
CA GLN A 70 2.92 -21.50 10.91
C GLN A 70 2.34 -20.22 11.52
N LEU A 71 1.11 -19.90 11.09
CA LEU A 71 0.36 -18.75 11.59
C LEU A 71 -0.23 -19.06 12.97
N THR A 72 0.56 -18.87 14.02
CA THR A 72 0.09 -18.97 15.40
C THR A 72 -0.40 -17.62 15.92
N LEU A 73 -1.20 -17.65 16.99
CA LEU A 73 -1.64 -16.45 17.70
C LEU A 73 -0.45 -15.59 18.16
N LYS A 74 0.67 -16.20 18.56
CA LYS A 74 1.85 -15.47 19.04
C LYS A 74 2.56 -14.71 17.91
N SER A 75 2.82 -15.36 16.77
CA SER A 75 3.35 -14.70 15.56
C SER A 75 2.47 -13.53 15.14
N PHE A 76 1.16 -13.73 15.19
CA PHE A 76 0.18 -12.74 14.82
C PHE A 76 0.19 -11.52 15.76
N LEU A 77 0.18 -11.74 17.08
CA LEU A 77 0.24 -10.64 18.05
C LEU A 77 1.54 -9.84 17.93
N ILE A 78 2.66 -10.49 17.62
CA ILE A 78 3.95 -9.82 17.38
C ILE A 78 3.86 -8.94 16.13
N PHE A 79 3.34 -9.45 15.01
CA PHE A 79 3.20 -8.67 13.78
C PHE A 79 2.20 -7.52 13.94
N GLY A 80 1.04 -7.76 14.56
CA GLY A 80 0.07 -6.71 14.85
C GLY A 80 0.62 -5.62 15.75
N GLY A 81 1.33 -5.98 16.82
CA GLY A 81 2.02 -5.04 17.71
C GLY A 81 3.08 -4.22 16.96
N TYR A 82 3.79 -4.85 16.02
CA TYR A 82 4.77 -4.19 15.17
C TYR A 82 4.14 -3.15 14.22
N CYS A 83 3.06 -3.50 13.52
CA CYS A 83 2.32 -2.55 12.70
C CYS A 83 1.74 -1.40 13.52
N ALA A 84 1.22 -1.69 14.72
CA ALA A 84 0.72 -0.67 15.65
C ALA A 84 1.83 0.29 16.10
N ALA A 85 3.06 -0.20 16.31
CA ALA A 85 4.21 0.63 16.64
C ALA A 85 4.60 1.57 15.49
N ILE A 86 4.62 1.09 14.23
CA ILE A 86 4.86 1.93 13.04
C ILE A 86 3.80 3.03 12.94
N LEU A 87 2.52 2.67 13.12
CA LEU A 87 1.43 3.64 13.17
C LEU A 87 1.61 4.64 14.33
N GLY A 88 2.07 4.19 15.49
CA GLY A 88 2.46 5.03 16.63
C GLY A 88 3.57 6.03 16.32
N ILE A 89 4.57 5.65 15.52
CA ILE A 89 5.63 6.56 15.07
C ILE A 89 5.07 7.60 14.10
N LEU A 90 4.24 7.18 13.15
CA LEU A 90 3.58 8.10 12.20
C LEU A 90 2.69 9.11 12.94
N LEU A 91 2.01 8.67 14.00
CA LEU A 91 1.24 9.55 14.91
C LEU A 91 2.08 10.69 15.48
N LEU A 92 3.24 10.35 16.04
CA LEU A 92 4.14 11.32 16.67
C LEU A 92 4.61 12.36 15.65
N ILE A 93 4.85 11.93 14.40
CA ILE A 93 5.30 12.81 13.31
C ILE A 93 4.20 13.78 12.88
N PHE A 94 2.94 13.33 12.78
CA PHE A 94 1.87 14.12 12.17
C PHE A 94 0.91 14.81 13.17
N ARG A 95 1.08 14.62 14.48
CA ARG A 95 0.40 15.36 15.57
C ARG A 95 -1.14 15.37 15.56
N LYS A 96 -1.82 14.51 14.79
CA LYS A 96 -3.30 14.39 14.73
C LYS A 96 -3.85 13.20 15.53
N TRP A 97 -3.69 13.25 16.85
CA TRP A 97 -3.95 12.13 17.75
C TRP A 97 -5.38 11.57 17.73
N ALA A 98 -6.42 12.41 17.78
CA ALA A 98 -7.79 11.93 17.99
C ALA A 98 -8.41 11.20 16.76
N SER A 99 -8.31 11.79 15.57
CA SER A 99 -8.80 11.19 14.31
C SER A 99 -8.06 9.88 14.00
N PHE A 100 -6.75 9.85 14.28
CA PHE A 100 -5.90 8.72 13.99
C PHE A 100 -6.14 7.57 14.98
N ILE A 101 -6.25 7.83 16.29
CA ILE A 101 -6.52 6.78 17.29
C ILE A 101 -7.81 6.04 16.94
N ILE A 102 -8.87 6.77 16.57
CA ILE A 102 -10.15 6.17 16.16
C ILE A 102 -9.97 5.34 14.89
N GLN A 103 -9.29 5.86 13.86
CA GLN A 103 -9.05 5.10 12.64
C GLN A 103 -8.24 3.83 12.92
N VAL A 104 -7.16 3.91 13.71
CA VAL A 104 -6.23 2.82 14.00
C VAL A 104 -6.81 1.78 14.94
N PHE A 105 -7.58 2.17 15.96
CA PHE A 105 -8.22 1.19 16.84
C PHE A 105 -9.45 0.55 16.21
N LEU A 106 -10.38 1.34 15.63
CA LEU A 106 -11.63 0.79 15.09
C LEU A 106 -11.47 0.16 13.71
N GLY A 107 -10.61 0.73 12.86
CA GLY A 107 -10.32 0.21 11.53
C GLY A 107 -9.17 -0.79 11.56
N GLY A 108 -8.01 -0.36 12.07
CA GLY A 108 -6.76 -1.12 12.07
C GLY A 108 -6.82 -2.41 12.88
N ALA A 109 -6.96 -2.30 14.20
CA ALA A 109 -6.84 -3.45 15.08
C ALA A 109 -8.02 -4.43 14.92
N ILE A 110 -9.27 -3.96 14.97
CA ILE A 110 -10.45 -4.85 14.95
C ILE A 110 -10.51 -5.67 13.67
N PHE A 111 -10.35 -5.06 12.49
CA PHE A 111 -10.42 -5.82 11.23
C PHE A 111 -9.23 -6.75 11.05
N PHE A 112 -8.04 -6.34 11.50
CA PHE A 112 -6.88 -7.21 11.53
C PHE A 112 -7.09 -8.45 12.39
N PHE A 113 -7.67 -8.30 13.59
CA PHE A 113 -8.07 -9.42 14.45
C PHE A 113 -9.17 -10.28 13.81
N MET A 114 -10.19 -9.67 13.20
CA MET A 114 -11.29 -10.42 12.56
C MET A 114 -10.79 -11.28 11.39
N ILE A 115 -9.98 -10.72 10.49
CA ILE A 115 -9.42 -11.44 9.35
C ILE A 115 -8.56 -12.61 9.85
N SER A 116 -7.72 -12.34 10.85
CA SER A 116 -6.72 -13.31 11.29
C SER A 116 -7.31 -14.41 12.16
N PHE A 117 -8.04 -14.04 13.21
CA PHE A 117 -8.68 -15.02 14.09
C PHE A 117 -9.84 -15.72 13.40
N GLY A 118 -10.66 -15.00 12.65
CA GLY A 118 -11.72 -15.58 11.83
C GLY A 118 -11.17 -16.52 10.77
N GLY A 119 -10.10 -16.15 10.08
CA GLY A 119 -9.44 -17.01 9.09
C GLY A 119 -8.87 -18.29 9.68
N ILE A 120 -8.22 -18.21 10.85
CA ILE A 120 -7.70 -19.39 11.58
C ILE A 120 -8.86 -20.31 11.99
N LEU A 121 -9.95 -19.75 12.56
CA LEU A 121 -11.11 -20.54 12.97
C LEU A 121 -11.81 -21.22 11.79
N LEU A 122 -11.84 -20.57 10.64
CA LEU A 122 -12.42 -21.13 9.40
C LEU A 122 -11.49 -22.12 8.69
N GLY A 123 -10.28 -22.37 9.21
CA GLY A 123 -9.31 -23.28 8.61
C GLY A 123 -8.76 -22.77 7.26
N ILE A 124 -8.74 -21.46 7.04
CA ILE A 124 -8.14 -20.88 5.83
C ILE A 124 -6.65 -21.22 5.81
N ASN A 125 -6.13 -21.57 4.63
CA ASN A 125 -4.71 -21.84 4.43
C ASN A 125 -3.85 -20.68 4.97
N SER A 126 -2.80 -21.00 5.74
CA SER A 126 -1.93 -20.01 6.41
C SER A 126 -1.26 -19.05 5.42
N LEU A 127 -0.90 -19.54 4.24
CA LEU A 127 -0.24 -18.75 3.20
C LEU A 127 -1.22 -17.72 2.60
N ILE A 128 -2.46 -18.14 2.31
CA ILE A 128 -3.53 -17.23 1.87
C ILE A 128 -3.78 -16.16 2.93
N LEU A 129 -3.90 -16.57 4.19
CA LEU A 129 -4.16 -15.66 5.29
C LEU A 129 -3.00 -14.67 5.49
N TYR A 130 -1.76 -15.11 5.34
CA TYR A 130 -0.57 -14.26 5.35
C TYR A 130 -0.69 -13.14 4.30
N TYR A 131 -0.98 -13.45 3.04
CA TYR A 131 -1.08 -12.43 1.99
C TYR A 131 -2.24 -11.45 2.20
N ILE A 132 -3.37 -11.91 2.76
CA ILE A 132 -4.49 -11.01 3.09
C ILE A 132 -4.08 -10.07 4.22
N ILE A 133 -3.42 -10.59 5.25
CA ILE A 133 -2.98 -9.82 6.43
C ILE A 133 -1.90 -8.79 6.04
N THR A 134 -0.93 -9.16 5.22
CA THR A 134 0.13 -8.23 4.76
C THR A 134 -0.45 -7.16 3.85
N ALA A 135 -1.28 -7.54 2.87
CA ALA A 135 -1.99 -6.59 2.02
C ALA A 135 -2.85 -5.64 2.85
N TYR A 136 -3.56 -6.15 3.86
CA TYR A 136 -4.29 -5.34 4.82
C TYR A 136 -3.39 -4.32 5.51
N ALA A 137 -2.28 -4.76 6.11
CA ALA A 137 -1.39 -3.87 6.84
C ALA A 137 -0.84 -2.76 5.92
N GLU A 138 -0.38 -3.12 4.73
CA GLU A 138 0.19 -2.19 3.76
C GLU A 138 -0.83 -1.15 3.28
N GLU A 139 -1.97 -1.61 2.77
CA GLU A 139 -2.98 -0.71 2.21
C GLU A 139 -3.60 0.17 3.29
N TYR A 140 -3.84 -0.38 4.48
CA TYR A 140 -4.40 0.35 5.60
C TYR A 140 -3.45 1.46 6.10
N MET A 141 -2.16 1.16 6.25
CA MET A 141 -1.16 2.15 6.65
C MET A 141 -1.03 3.27 5.60
N LYS A 142 -0.94 2.93 4.31
CA LYS A 142 -0.90 3.90 3.22
C LYS A 142 -2.13 4.80 3.22
N TYR A 143 -3.33 4.22 3.31
CA TYR A 143 -4.56 4.98 3.35
C TYR A 143 -4.58 5.94 4.57
N THR A 144 -4.24 5.45 5.76
CA THR A 144 -4.21 6.27 6.97
C THR A 144 -3.21 7.43 6.85
N SER A 145 -2.01 7.18 6.32
CA SER A 145 -1.03 8.21 6.03
C SER A 145 -1.55 9.23 5.01
N SER A 146 -2.33 8.80 4.01
CA SER A 146 -2.86 9.71 2.98
C SER A 146 -3.87 10.70 3.58
N THR A 147 -4.77 10.20 4.43
CA THR A 147 -5.75 11.04 5.16
C THR A 147 -5.10 11.98 6.16
N THR A 148 -3.94 11.60 6.68
CA THR A 148 -3.17 12.44 7.58
C THR A 148 -2.48 13.60 6.83
N LEU A 149 -1.94 13.33 5.63
CA LEU A 149 -1.35 14.36 4.75
C LEU A 149 -2.37 15.37 4.23
N LEU A 150 -3.62 14.94 4.04
CA LEU A 150 -4.74 15.76 3.58
C LEU A 150 -5.06 16.96 4.48
N GLY A 151 -4.72 16.89 5.77
CA GLY A 151 -5.06 17.93 6.75
C GLY A 151 -6.59 18.15 6.89
N ASP A 152 -7.00 19.20 7.60
CA ASP A 152 -8.43 19.62 7.68
C ASP A 152 -8.87 20.41 6.45
N SER A 153 -8.18 20.24 5.31
CA SER A 153 -8.53 20.98 4.10
C SER A 153 -9.94 20.58 3.66
N SER A 154 -10.84 21.55 3.62
CA SER A 154 -12.28 21.42 3.31
C SER A 154 -12.58 20.93 1.88
N HIS A 155 -11.57 20.49 1.15
CA HIS A 155 -11.61 20.12 -0.26
C HIS A 155 -11.73 18.61 -0.50
N GLY A 156 -12.78 18.03 0.09
CA GLY A 156 -13.56 16.92 -0.48
C GLY A 156 -12.85 15.65 -0.98
N ILE A 157 -13.63 14.83 -1.69
CA ILE A 157 -13.25 13.55 -2.33
C ILE A 157 -12.01 13.69 -3.23
N LYS A 158 -11.87 14.87 -3.85
CA LYS A 158 -10.85 15.19 -4.87
C LYS A 158 -9.44 15.02 -4.30
N ASN A 159 -9.15 15.73 -3.21
CA ASN A 159 -7.86 15.64 -2.55
C ASN A 159 -7.65 14.24 -1.97
N GLY A 160 -8.73 13.60 -1.50
CA GLY A 160 -8.74 12.22 -1.02
C GLY A 160 -8.06 11.23 -1.96
N ILE A 161 -8.60 11.15 -3.18
CA ILE A 161 -8.14 10.24 -4.23
C ILE A 161 -6.70 10.59 -4.63
N PHE A 162 -6.41 11.88 -4.82
CA PHE A 162 -5.09 12.36 -5.21
C PHE A 162 -3.97 11.94 -4.25
N PHE A 163 -4.15 12.17 -2.94
CA PHE A 163 -3.13 11.76 -1.96
C PHE A 163 -3.00 10.25 -1.82
N CYS A 164 -4.06 9.48 -2.07
CA CYS A 164 -3.98 8.02 -2.14
C CYS A 164 -3.13 7.55 -3.32
N VAL A 165 -3.30 8.16 -4.51
CA VAL A 165 -2.46 7.88 -5.70
C VAL A 165 -0.99 8.16 -5.38
N LEU A 166 -0.71 9.34 -4.84
CA LEU A 166 0.67 9.74 -4.54
C LEU A 166 1.32 8.87 -3.47
N LEU A 167 0.61 8.48 -2.41
CA LEU A 167 1.18 7.59 -1.40
C LEU A 167 1.34 6.15 -1.89
N GLY A 168 0.37 5.62 -2.64
CA GLY A 168 0.51 4.30 -3.26
C GLY A 168 1.74 4.25 -4.16
N LEU A 169 1.97 5.33 -4.92
CA LEU A 169 3.12 5.44 -5.79
C LEU A 169 4.43 5.60 -5.01
N GLY A 170 4.49 6.56 -4.07
CA GLY A 170 5.66 6.80 -3.23
C GLY A 170 6.09 5.54 -2.47
N PHE A 171 5.14 4.80 -1.90
CA PHE A 171 5.40 3.51 -1.27
C PHE A 171 6.02 2.52 -2.26
N SER A 172 5.38 2.31 -3.42
CA SER A 172 5.86 1.32 -4.41
C SER A 172 7.24 1.65 -4.99
N LEU A 173 7.57 2.94 -5.15
CA LEU A 173 8.88 3.37 -5.62
C LEU A 173 9.95 3.01 -4.59
N ILE A 174 9.70 3.32 -3.31
CA ILE A 174 10.64 2.97 -2.24
C ILE A 174 10.75 1.45 -2.09
N GLU A 175 9.63 0.72 -2.13
CA GLU A 175 9.64 -0.73 -2.05
C GLU A 175 10.47 -1.38 -3.17
N ASN A 176 10.26 -0.93 -4.41
CA ASN A 176 11.03 -1.40 -5.56
C ASN A 176 12.52 -1.10 -5.39
N LEU A 177 12.89 0.06 -4.85
CA LEU A 177 14.29 0.38 -4.52
C LEU A 177 14.87 -0.58 -3.47
N PHE A 178 14.12 -0.91 -2.41
CA PHE A 178 14.56 -1.88 -1.40
C PHE A 178 14.78 -3.27 -2.00
N TYR A 179 13.85 -3.75 -2.84
CA TYR A 179 14.02 -5.02 -3.54
C TYR A 179 15.23 -5.01 -4.49
N LEU A 180 15.46 -3.90 -5.19
CA LEU A 180 16.61 -3.71 -6.06
C LEU A 180 17.94 -3.83 -5.29
N PHE A 181 18.03 -3.25 -4.10
CA PHE A 181 19.21 -3.42 -3.24
C PHE A 181 19.37 -4.85 -2.74
N SER A 182 18.28 -5.55 -2.42
CA SER A 182 18.33 -6.96 -1.98
C SER A 182 18.78 -7.95 -3.07
N LEU A 183 18.69 -7.56 -4.34
CA LEU A 183 19.05 -8.39 -5.50
C LEU A 183 20.46 -8.08 -6.05
N ALA A 184 21.19 -7.16 -5.44
CA ALA A 184 22.57 -6.84 -5.80
C ALA A 184 23.52 -8.05 -5.67
N ASP A 185 23.10 -9.12 -4.97
CA ASP A 185 23.86 -10.35 -4.73
C ASP A 185 23.82 -11.36 -5.89
N GLY A 186 23.21 -11.03 -7.04
CA GLY A 186 23.64 -11.59 -8.34
C GLY A 186 22.74 -12.60 -9.08
N SER A 187 21.49 -12.84 -8.65
CA SER A 187 20.60 -13.84 -9.31
C SER A 187 19.30 -13.29 -9.91
N GLY A 188 19.14 -11.97 -10.03
CA GLY A 188 17.86 -11.36 -10.42
C GLY A 188 17.56 -11.30 -11.93
N ASN A 189 16.38 -11.75 -12.34
CA ASN A 189 15.81 -11.49 -13.67
C ASN A 189 15.40 -10.00 -13.80
N ILE A 190 16.19 -9.21 -14.54
CA ILE A 190 16.00 -7.77 -14.73
C ILE A 190 14.62 -7.46 -15.36
N LEU A 191 14.16 -8.27 -16.30
CA LEU A 191 12.86 -8.07 -16.94
C LEU A 191 11.71 -8.28 -15.94
N GLY A 192 11.80 -9.35 -15.14
CA GLY A 192 10.84 -9.62 -14.06
C GLY A 192 10.83 -8.50 -13.02
N LEU A 193 11.98 -7.86 -12.80
CA LEU A 193 12.09 -6.72 -11.90
C LEU A 193 11.44 -5.46 -12.49
N ILE A 194 11.80 -5.06 -13.71
CA ILE A 194 11.26 -3.82 -14.32
C ILE A 194 9.75 -3.97 -14.56
N VAL A 195 9.33 -5.08 -15.16
CA VAL A 195 7.93 -5.28 -15.56
C VAL A 195 7.08 -5.74 -14.37
N GLY A 196 7.48 -6.82 -13.70
CA GLY A 196 6.70 -7.40 -12.60
C GLY A 196 6.65 -6.50 -11.38
N ARG A 197 7.81 -6.09 -10.85
CA ARG A 197 7.88 -5.26 -9.64
C ARG A 197 7.70 -3.77 -9.96
N GLY A 198 8.47 -3.27 -10.92
CA GLY A 198 8.54 -1.85 -11.26
C GLY A 198 7.26 -1.26 -11.85
N LEU A 199 6.54 -2.02 -12.68
CA LEU A 199 5.31 -1.57 -13.33
C LEU A 199 4.07 -2.20 -12.69
N ILE A 200 3.98 -3.53 -12.65
CA ILE A 200 2.74 -4.21 -12.23
C ILE A 200 2.50 -4.07 -10.72
N SER A 201 3.51 -4.33 -9.88
CA SER A 201 3.37 -4.15 -8.41
C SER A 201 3.06 -2.69 -8.07
N ALA A 202 3.76 -1.74 -8.70
CA ALA A 202 3.49 -0.32 -8.49
C ALA A 202 2.07 0.09 -8.92
N LEU A 203 1.60 -0.38 -10.07
CA LEU A 203 0.22 -0.22 -10.51
C LEU A 203 -0.77 -0.75 -9.46
N LEU A 204 -0.52 -1.96 -8.95
CA LEU A 204 -1.35 -2.56 -7.91
C LEU A 204 -1.43 -1.71 -6.66
N HIS A 205 -0.30 -1.29 -6.09
CA HIS A 205 -0.29 -0.48 -4.86
C HIS A 205 -1.01 0.85 -5.06
N VAL A 206 -0.81 1.51 -6.21
CA VAL A 206 -1.50 2.77 -6.53
C VAL A 206 -3.01 2.52 -6.59
N VAL A 207 -3.45 1.52 -7.35
CA VAL A 207 -4.88 1.25 -7.57
C VAL A 207 -5.57 0.75 -6.29
N ALA A 208 -4.93 -0.13 -5.52
CA ALA A 208 -5.47 -0.64 -4.26
C ALA A 208 -5.67 0.51 -3.25
N THR A 209 -4.64 1.31 -3.00
CA THR A 209 -4.73 2.47 -2.08
C THR A 209 -5.79 3.47 -2.55
N THR A 210 -5.82 3.75 -3.85
CA THR A 210 -6.78 4.71 -4.45
C THR A 210 -8.21 4.19 -4.38
N THR A 211 -8.42 2.88 -4.50
CA THR A 211 -9.72 2.24 -4.34
C THR A 211 -10.26 2.45 -2.93
N ILE A 212 -9.42 2.30 -1.90
CA ILE A 212 -9.82 2.58 -0.51
C ILE A 212 -10.27 4.04 -0.38
N GLY A 213 -9.46 4.98 -0.88
CA GLY A 213 -9.82 6.39 -0.87
C GLY A 213 -11.15 6.65 -1.57
N ALA A 214 -11.26 6.26 -2.84
CA ALA A 214 -12.43 6.51 -3.68
C ALA A 214 -13.72 5.96 -3.07
N LEU A 215 -13.71 4.70 -2.61
CA LEU A 215 -14.87 4.07 -1.97
C LEU A 215 -15.21 4.77 -0.65
N TYR A 216 -14.23 5.10 0.19
CA TYR A 216 -14.50 5.70 1.49
C TYR A 216 -15.16 7.06 1.33
N TYR A 217 -14.61 7.89 0.45
CA TYR A 217 -15.13 9.22 0.18
C TYR A 217 -16.52 9.20 -0.49
N ALA A 218 -16.81 8.18 -1.32
CA ALA A 218 -18.13 8.00 -1.93
C ALA A 218 -19.19 7.49 -0.93
N LEU A 219 -18.79 6.62 0.00
CA LEU A 219 -19.70 5.94 0.92
C LEU A 219 -19.93 6.70 2.24
N LYS A 220 -18.94 7.45 2.74
CA LYS A 220 -19.01 8.10 4.07
C LYS A 220 -20.15 9.11 4.25
N GLN A 221 -20.77 9.55 3.15
CA GLN A 221 -21.94 10.45 3.15
C GLN A 221 -23.27 9.68 3.14
N LYS A 222 -23.26 8.40 2.76
CA LYS A 222 -24.45 7.56 2.58
C LYS A 222 -24.65 6.55 3.71
N ILE A 223 -23.55 6.12 4.35
CA ILE A 223 -23.55 5.10 5.40
C ILE A 223 -22.65 5.51 6.56
N LEU A 224 -22.74 4.79 7.68
CA LEU A 224 -21.90 5.00 8.86
C LEU A 224 -20.41 4.95 8.49
N ARG A 225 -19.63 5.93 8.96
CA ARG A 225 -18.20 6.08 8.62
C ARG A 225 -17.36 4.83 8.86
N PRO A 226 -17.52 4.08 9.98
CA PRO A 226 -16.78 2.84 10.18
C PRO A 226 -17.12 1.76 9.14
N VAL A 227 -18.39 1.67 8.72
CA VAL A 227 -18.84 0.71 7.70
C VAL A 227 -18.32 1.12 6.31
N ALA A 228 -18.34 2.42 5.99
CA ALA A 228 -17.72 2.94 4.78
C ALA A 228 -16.21 2.60 4.73
N LEU A 229 -15.51 2.81 5.85
CA LEU A 229 -14.08 2.49 5.95
C LEU A 229 -13.83 0.99 5.76
N PHE A 230 -14.63 0.14 6.41
CA PHE A 230 -14.52 -1.32 6.27
C PHE A 230 -14.65 -1.77 4.82
N ILE A 231 -15.75 -1.41 4.15
CA ILE A 231 -16.00 -1.79 2.75
C ILE A 231 -14.85 -1.32 1.85
N SER A 232 -14.34 -0.12 2.12
CA SER A 232 -13.26 0.46 1.34
C SER A 232 -11.96 -0.30 1.51
N ILE A 233 -11.58 -0.63 2.75
CA ILE A 233 -10.39 -1.44 3.05
C ILE A 233 -10.53 -2.82 2.40
N VAL A 234 -11.68 -3.48 2.54
CA VAL A 234 -11.94 -4.77 1.89
C VAL A 234 -11.71 -4.67 0.37
N GLY A 235 -12.18 -3.60 -0.28
CA GLY A 235 -11.94 -3.38 -1.70
C GLY A 235 -10.46 -3.31 -2.08
N GLY A 236 -9.66 -2.50 -1.38
CA GLY A 236 -8.23 -2.38 -1.65
C GLY A 236 -7.45 -3.67 -1.33
N VAL A 237 -7.75 -4.30 -0.20
CA VAL A 237 -7.12 -5.55 0.25
C VAL A 237 -7.48 -6.71 -0.65
N ALA A 238 -8.71 -6.78 -1.16
CA ALA A 238 -9.10 -7.80 -2.12
C ALA A 238 -8.27 -7.69 -3.40
N LEU A 239 -8.05 -6.49 -3.95
CA LEU A 239 -7.22 -6.31 -5.14
C LEU A 239 -5.78 -6.74 -4.89
N HIS A 240 -5.16 -6.23 -3.83
CA HIS A 240 -3.76 -6.52 -3.52
C HIS A 240 -3.54 -7.97 -3.09
N GLY A 241 -4.33 -8.47 -2.13
CA GLY A 241 -4.26 -9.85 -1.66
C GLY A 241 -4.49 -10.85 -2.78
N THR A 242 -5.50 -10.65 -3.64
CA THR A 242 -5.78 -11.56 -4.76
C THR A 242 -4.63 -11.61 -5.75
N TYR A 243 -3.98 -10.49 -6.04
CA TYR A 243 -2.80 -10.48 -6.91
C TYR A 243 -1.65 -11.28 -6.31
N ASN A 244 -1.33 -11.06 -5.03
CA ASN A 244 -0.22 -11.76 -4.36
C ASN A 244 -0.49 -13.27 -4.23
N ILE A 245 -1.72 -13.65 -3.87
CA ILE A 245 -2.15 -15.06 -3.87
C ILE A 245 -2.03 -15.64 -5.28
N GLY A 246 -2.54 -14.94 -6.30
CA GLY A 246 -2.47 -15.39 -7.68
C GLY A 246 -1.04 -15.59 -8.16
N LEU A 247 -0.10 -14.71 -7.78
CA LEU A 247 1.31 -14.87 -8.10
C LEU A 247 1.93 -16.09 -7.40
N GLU A 248 1.69 -16.25 -6.10
CA GLU A 248 2.25 -17.35 -5.31
C GLU A 248 1.80 -18.72 -5.82
N TYR A 249 0.50 -18.86 -6.11
CA TYR A 249 -0.07 -20.10 -6.63
C TYR A 249 0.05 -20.23 -8.16
N GLN A 250 0.80 -19.34 -8.82
CA GLN A 250 1.02 -19.34 -10.28
C GLN A 250 -0.27 -19.32 -11.12
N LEU A 251 -1.32 -18.68 -10.60
CA LEU A 251 -2.65 -18.59 -11.22
C LEU A 251 -2.67 -17.47 -12.26
N SER A 252 -2.02 -17.68 -13.40
CA SER A 252 -1.95 -16.70 -14.50
C SER A 252 -3.33 -16.25 -14.99
N TYR A 253 -4.32 -17.14 -14.94
CA TYR A 253 -5.72 -16.86 -15.28
C TYR A 253 -6.41 -15.91 -14.30
N VAL A 254 -5.84 -15.67 -13.11
CA VAL A 254 -6.29 -14.65 -12.15
C VAL A 254 -5.45 -13.39 -12.29
N THR A 255 -4.12 -13.53 -12.31
CA THR A 255 -3.20 -12.38 -12.28
C THR A 255 -3.27 -11.55 -13.56
N VAL A 256 -3.32 -12.17 -14.74
CA VAL A 256 -3.35 -11.43 -16.01
C VAL A 256 -4.64 -10.60 -16.17
N PRO A 257 -5.85 -11.16 -16.00
CA PRO A 257 -7.07 -10.36 -16.05
C PRO A 257 -7.11 -9.27 -14.99
N LEU A 258 -6.59 -9.54 -13.79
CA LEU A 258 -6.51 -8.55 -12.73
C LEU A 258 -5.61 -7.37 -13.13
N VAL A 259 -4.43 -7.60 -13.72
CA VAL A 259 -3.55 -6.53 -14.19
C VAL A 259 -4.23 -5.65 -15.24
N ILE A 260 -4.95 -6.27 -16.19
CA ILE A 260 -5.74 -5.55 -17.21
C ILE A 260 -6.81 -4.69 -16.52
N PHE A 261 -7.55 -5.26 -15.57
CA PHE A 261 -8.55 -4.53 -14.80
C PHE A 261 -7.95 -3.36 -14.01
N LEU A 262 -6.80 -3.55 -13.34
CA LEU A 262 -6.11 -2.52 -12.59
C LEU A 262 -5.67 -1.36 -13.49
N PHE A 263 -5.21 -1.65 -14.71
CA PHE A 263 -4.86 -0.62 -15.69
C PHE A 263 -6.06 0.28 -16.02
N PHE A 264 -7.20 -0.32 -16.38
CA PHE A 264 -8.43 0.43 -16.65
C PHE A 264 -8.93 1.21 -15.42
N LEU A 265 -8.82 0.61 -14.24
CA LEU A 265 -9.23 1.25 -13.00
C LEU A 265 -8.33 2.44 -12.64
N LEU A 266 -7.02 2.34 -12.87
CA LEU A 266 -6.11 3.48 -12.73
C LEU A 266 -6.50 4.60 -13.70
N SER A 267 -6.70 4.29 -14.97
CA SER A 267 -7.12 5.28 -15.98
C SER A 267 -8.42 5.97 -15.55
N PHE A 268 -9.39 5.21 -15.02
CA PHE A 268 -10.62 5.76 -14.47
C PHE A 268 -10.36 6.69 -13.28
N PHE A 269 -9.50 6.32 -12.33
CA PHE A 269 -9.17 7.17 -11.19
C PHE A 269 -8.44 8.44 -11.59
N LEU A 270 -7.49 8.37 -12.51
CA LEU A 270 -6.80 9.55 -13.04
C LEU A 270 -7.77 10.48 -13.76
N PHE A 271 -8.65 9.94 -14.61
CA PHE A 271 -9.69 10.72 -15.28
C PHE A 271 -10.68 11.36 -14.29
N LYS A 272 -11.15 10.61 -13.28
CA LYS A 272 -12.03 11.16 -12.25
C LYS A 272 -11.34 12.21 -11.40
N SER A 273 -10.07 12.01 -11.08
CA SER A 273 -9.25 13.01 -10.41
C SER A 273 -9.23 14.28 -11.26
N ASP A 274 -8.82 14.20 -12.52
CA ASP A 274 -8.73 15.35 -13.43
C ASP A 274 -10.07 16.09 -13.61
N LEU A 275 -11.17 15.38 -13.90
CA LEU A 275 -12.51 15.96 -13.99
C LEU A 275 -12.95 16.69 -12.72
N LEU A 276 -12.58 16.14 -11.57
CA LEU A 276 -12.86 16.77 -10.29
C LEU A 276 -12.03 18.06 -10.14
N TYR A 277 -10.83 18.15 -10.68
CA TYR A 277 -9.97 19.33 -10.54
C TYR A 277 -10.24 20.46 -11.55
N VAL A 278 -10.65 20.16 -12.79
CA VAL A 278 -10.94 21.18 -13.83
C VAL A 278 -12.13 22.08 -13.48
N LYS A 279 -13.05 21.63 -12.63
CA LYS A 279 -14.32 22.34 -12.35
C LYS A 279 -14.23 23.56 -11.40
N LYS A 280 -13.08 24.25 -11.32
CA LYS A 280 -12.86 25.39 -10.42
C LYS A 280 -12.22 26.63 -11.06
N GLU A 281 -12.18 26.72 -12.38
CA GLU A 281 -11.86 27.97 -13.13
C GLU A 281 -13.14 28.60 -13.72
N GLY A 282 -14.15 28.79 -12.88
CA GLY A 282 -15.37 29.51 -13.23
C GLY A 282 -15.88 30.30 -12.04
#